data_AF-A0A3D1ZG83-F1
#
_entry.id   AF-A0A3D1ZG83-F1
#
_cell.length_a   1.000
_cell.length_b   1.000
_cell.length_c   1.000
_cell.angle_alpha   90.00
_cell.angle_beta   90.00
_cell.angle_gamma   90.00
#
_symmetry.space_group_name_H-M   'P 1'
#
loop_
_entity.id
_entity.type
_entity.pdbx_description
1 polymer ?
#
loop_
_entity_poly.entity_id
_entity_poly.type
_entity_poly.pdbx_seq_one_letter_code
_entity_poly.pdbx_strand_id
1 'polypeptide(L)'
;QPNVQQAKDLTDAELARFQESGDSPNNMPFDSLAMLLNSAKPGDYLAILAYIEETDGSNRMFESLRHKVIERTGIATTLGYGPRYLHSTGQLHKAGPVSGLFLEVTTGDSNDVDLPGEPYSLKVLADAQSAGDASALRAANRRFARVVLENVSDLHSLEQELE
;
A
#
# COMPACT_ATOMS: atom_id res chain seq x y z
N GLN A 1 0.40 -12.89 15.66
CA GLN A 1 0.37 -11.46 15.99
C GLN A 1 -1.02 -10.92 15.62
N PRO A 2 -1.81 -10.37 16.55
CA PRO A 2 -3.26 -10.17 16.36
C PRO A 2 -3.62 -9.17 15.24
N ASN A 3 -2.84 -8.09 15.07
CA ASN A 3 -3.16 -7.07 14.06
C ASN A 3 -2.72 -7.47 12.64
N VAL A 4 -1.74 -8.37 12.52
CA VAL A 4 -1.39 -9.00 11.24
C VAL A 4 -2.45 -10.03 10.86
N GLN A 5 -3.01 -10.74 11.86
CA GLN A 5 -4.13 -11.64 11.62
C GLN A 5 -5.37 -10.90 11.11
N GLN A 6 -5.67 -9.73 11.68
CA GLN A 6 -6.78 -8.89 11.20
C GLN A 6 -6.68 -8.55 9.70
N ALA A 7 -5.49 -8.24 9.18
CA ALA A 7 -5.32 -7.97 7.75
C ALA A 7 -5.60 -9.20 6.88
N LYS A 8 -5.28 -10.40 7.37
CA LYS A 8 -5.59 -11.67 6.69
C LYS A 8 -7.09 -11.95 6.71
N ASP A 9 -7.72 -11.80 7.87
CA ASP A 9 -9.16 -12.00 8.01
C ASP A 9 -9.95 -11.03 7.11
N LEU A 10 -9.47 -9.79 6.96
CA LEU A 10 -10.04 -8.80 6.04
C LEU A 10 -9.76 -9.12 4.57
N THR A 11 -8.61 -9.72 4.26
CA THR A 11 -8.33 -10.24 2.91
C THR A 11 -9.34 -11.33 2.53
N ASP A 12 -9.57 -12.28 3.43
CA ASP A 12 -10.52 -13.38 3.20
C ASP A 12 -11.95 -12.85 3.01
N ALA A 13 -12.33 -11.81 3.76
CA ALA A 13 -13.61 -11.13 3.60
C ALA A 13 -13.74 -10.44 2.23
N GLU A 14 -12.69 -9.78 1.73
CA GLU A 14 -12.70 -9.15 0.40
C GLU A 14 -12.78 -10.19 -0.73
N LEU A 15 -12.10 -11.34 -0.58
CA LEU A 15 -12.19 -12.44 -1.55
C LEU A 15 -13.60 -13.03 -1.59
N ALA A 16 -14.23 -13.24 -0.43
CA ALA A 16 -15.62 -13.70 -0.36
C ALA A 16 -16.57 -12.69 -1.04
N ARG A 17 -16.38 -11.39 -0.77
CA ARG A 17 -17.17 -10.33 -1.42
C ARG A 17 -17.01 -10.32 -2.93
N PHE A 18 -15.78 -10.48 -3.43
CA PHE A 18 -15.51 -10.57 -4.87
C PHE A 18 -16.24 -11.77 -5.49
N GLN A 19 -16.24 -12.93 -4.85
CA GLN A 19 -16.93 -14.12 -5.35
C GLN A 19 -18.46 -13.94 -5.40
N GLU A 20 -19.03 -13.20 -4.44
CA GLU A 20 -20.48 -12.95 -4.39
C GLU A 20 -20.94 -11.88 -5.39
N SER A 21 -20.14 -10.82 -5.57
CA SER A 21 -20.55 -9.60 -6.30
C SER A 21 -19.88 -9.42 -7.67
N GLY A 22 -18.69 -10.00 -7.87
CA GLY A 22 -17.80 -9.71 -9.00
C GLY A 22 -17.07 -8.36 -8.92
N ASP A 23 -17.32 -7.57 -7.87
CA ASP A 23 -16.71 -6.26 -7.71
C ASP A 23 -15.25 -6.36 -7.28
N SER A 24 -14.38 -5.57 -7.91
CA SER A 24 -12.96 -5.51 -7.55
C SER A 24 -12.77 -5.21 -6.04
N PRO A 25 -11.83 -5.90 -5.36
CA PRO A 25 -11.43 -5.57 -4.00
C PRO A 25 -10.83 -4.16 -3.86
N ASN A 26 -10.28 -3.61 -4.94
CA ASN A 26 -9.52 -2.35 -4.93
C ASN A 26 -10.37 -1.15 -5.42
N ASN A 27 -11.50 -0.88 -4.74
CA ASN A 27 -12.44 0.21 -5.10
C ASN A 27 -12.22 1.51 -4.31
N MET A 28 -11.04 1.70 -3.71
CA MET A 28 -10.80 2.86 -2.86
C MET A 28 -10.41 4.09 -3.69
N PRO A 29 -10.93 5.28 -3.33
CA PRO A 29 -10.59 6.51 -4.05
C PRO A 29 -9.10 6.81 -3.92
N PHE A 30 -8.56 7.41 -4.98
CA PHE A 30 -7.22 7.95 -5.01
C PHE A 30 -7.08 9.06 -3.97
N ASP A 31 -6.02 9.00 -3.18
CA ASP A 31 -5.60 10.03 -2.26
C ASP A 31 -4.30 10.68 -2.76
N SER A 32 -4.00 11.89 -2.29
CA SER A 32 -2.75 12.59 -2.65
C SER A 32 -1.65 12.33 -1.64
N LEU A 33 -0.45 12.03 -2.15
CA LEU A 33 0.76 11.93 -1.33
C LEU A 33 1.08 13.28 -0.69
N ALA A 34 0.94 14.38 -1.43
CA ALA A 34 1.17 15.72 -0.90
C ALA A 34 0.25 16.03 0.30
N MET A 35 -1.04 15.67 0.22
CA MET A 35 -1.98 15.83 1.33
C MET A 35 -1.61 14.99 2.55
N LEU A 36 -1.20 13.73 2.34
CA LEU A 36 -0.73 12.87 3.42
C LEU A 36 0.48 13.52 4.14
N LEU A 37 1.47 13.97 3.37
CA LEU A 37 2.70 14.56 3.91
C LEU A 37 2.48 15.91 4.60
N ASN A 38 1.45 16.69 4.21
CA ASN A 38 1.11 17.92 4.91
C ASN A 38 0.66 17.70 6.37
N SER A 39 0.31 16.45 6.73
CA SER A 39 -0.01 16.06 8.12
C SER A 39 1.20 15.56 8.93
N ALA A 40 2.40 15.53 8.33
CA ALA A 40 3.62 15.04 8.97
C ALA A 40 4.10 15.98 10.09
N LYS A 41 4.68 15.37 11.13
CA LYS A 41 5.23 16.02 12.32
C LYS A 41 6.66 15.52 12.58
N PRO A 42 7.50 16.28 13.29
CA PRO A 42 8.81 15.78 13.72
C PRO A 42 8.70 14.46 14.48
N GLY A 43 9.50 13.47 14.10
CA GLY A 43 9.48 12.12 14.67
C GLY A 43 8.51 11.14 14.00
N ASP A 44 7.75 11.60 13.01
CA ASP A 44 7.00 10.71 12.11
C ASP A 44 7.91 9.94 11.15
N TYR A 45 7.33 8.97 10.45
CA TYR A 45 7.95 8.31 9.30
C TYR A 45 6.90 7.99 8.24
N LEU A 46 7.31 7.97 6.97
CA LEU A 46 6.49 7.49 5.87
C LEU A 46 6.82 6.02 5.57
N ALA A 47 5.84 5.13 5.61
CA ALA A 47 5.94 3.78 5.08
C ALA A 47 5.26 3.70 3.72
N ILE A 48 6.04 3.34 2.70
CA ILE A 48 5.55 3.04 1.36
C ILE A 48 5.26 1.53 1.30
N LEU A 49 4.01 1.19 1.05
CA LEU A 49 3.46 -0.17 0.99
C LEU A 49 3.17 -0.49 -0.48
N ALA A 50 4.11 -1.14 -1.15
CA ALA A 50 4.06 -1.34 -2.59
C ALA A 50 3.40 -2.69 -2.93
N TYR A 51 2.19 -2.64 -3.47
CA TYR A 51 1.48 -3.78 -4.08
C TYR A 51 1.61 -3.70 -5.60
N ILE A 52 2.86 -3.60 -6.07
CA ILE A 52 3.25 -3.62 -7.47
C ILE A 52 4.42 -4.60 -7.63
N GLU A 53 4.76 -4.95 -8.87
CA GLU A 53 5.91 -5.83 -9.14
C GLU A 53 7.23 -5.20 -8.66
N GLU A 54 8.03 -6.00 -7.95
CA GLU A 54 9.37 -5.61 -7.50
C GLU A 54 10.38 -5.80 -8.64
N THR A 55 10.83 -4.69 -9.22
CA THR A 55 11.82 -4.66 -10.30
C THR A 55 12.93 -3.67 -9.96
N ASP A 56 14.06 -3.75 -10.67
CA ASP A 56 15.10 -2.72 -10.55
C ASP A 56 14.59 -1.32 -10.94
N GLY A 57 13.60 -1.24 -11.84
CA GLY A 57 12.94 0.00 -12.23
C GLY A 57 12.14 0.60 -11.10
N SER A 58 11.18 -0.16 -10.54
CA SER A 58 10.35 0.30 -9.42
C SER A 58 11.20 0.64 -8.19
N ASN A 59 12.25 -0.15 -7.91
CA ASN A 59 13.17 0.11 -6.80
C ASN A 59 13.86 1.47 -6.92
N ARG A 60 14.41 1.82 -8.10
CA ARG A 60 15.03 3.13 -8.34
C ARG A 60 14.03 4.28 -8.20
N MET A 61 12.81 4.10 -8.71
CA MET A 61 11.79 5.14 -8.62
C MET A 61 11.33 5.36 -7.17
N PHE A 62 11.11 4.28 -6.40
CA PHE A 62 10.81 4.42 -4.97
C PHE A 62 11.97 5.01 -4.17
N GLU A 63 13.23 4.69 -4.51
CA GLU A 63 14.40 5.30 -3.88
C GLU A 63 14.43 6.82 -4.11
N SER A 64 14.19 7.25 -5.35
CA SER A 64 14.10 8.67 -5.71
C SER A 64 12.94 9.37 -4.98
N LEU A 65 11.74 8.77 -4.97
CA LEU A 65 10.59 9.29 -4.22
C LEU A 65 10.91 9.44 -2.72
N ARG A 66 11.55 8.44 -2.12
CA ARG A 66 11.96 8.46 -0.71
C ARG A 66 12.94 9.60 -0.41
N HIS A 67 13.89 9.86 -1.30
CA HIS A 67 14.80 11.00 -1.15
C HIS A 67 14.04 12.33 -1.19
N LYS A 68 13.14 12.54 -2.16
CA LYS A 68 12.30 13.75 -2.23
C LYS A 68 11.45 13.96 -0.98
N VAL A 69 10.86 12.89 -0.44
CA VAL A 69 10.11 12.96 0.83
C VAL A 69 11.02 13.41 1.97
N ILE A 70 12.21 12.83 2.11
CA ILE A 70 13.17 13.21 3.16
C ILE A 70 13.58 14.68 3.00
N GLU A 71 13.90 15.14 1.80
CA GLU A 71 14.28 16.53 1.53
C GLU A 71 13.16 17.52 1.89
N ARG A 72 11.91 17.19 1.55
CA ARG A 72 10.75 18.06 1.78
C ARG A 72 10.31 18.10 3.25
N THR A 73 10.41 16.98 3.96
CA THR A 73 9.74 16.80 5.26
C THR A 73 10.67 16.52 6.43
N GLY A 74 11.90 16.05 6.16
CA GLY A 74 12.87 15.62 7.17
C GLY A 74 12.50 14.34 7.91
N ILE A 75 11.39 13.67 7.59
CA ILE A 75 10.98 12.42 8.25
C ILE A 75 11.60 11.20 7.57
N ALA A 76 11.84 10.14 8.36
CA ALA A 76 12.38 8.90 7.83
C ALA A 76 11.38 8.21 6.89
N THR A 77 11.89 7.42 5.94
CA THR A 77 11.05 6.67 4.99
C THR A 77 11.40 5.18 4.99
N THR A 78 10.39 4.33 4.82
CA THR A 78 10.55 2.88 4.61
C THR A 78 9.83 2.46 3.33
N LEU A 79 10.31 1.37 2.72
CA LEU A 79 9.67 0.70 1.58
C LEU A 79 9.47 -0.77 1.94
N GLY A 80 8.27 -1.28 1.72
CA GLY A 80 7.95 -2.69 1.86
C GLY A 80 7.02 -3.15 0.74
N TYR A 81 7.43 -4.19 0.02
CA TYR A 81 6.56 -4.84 -0.97
C TYR A 81 5.55 -5.76 -0.27
N GLY A 82 4.28 -5.60 -0.62
CA GLY A 82 3.17 -6.40 -0.13
C GLY A 82 3.06 -7.73 -0.87
N PRO A 83 2.48 -8.77 -0.23
CA PRO A 83 2.08 -8.84 1.18
C PRO A 83 3.25 -9.12 2.13
N ARG A 84 4.47 -9.32 1.61
CA ARG A 84 5.64 -9.82 2.35
C ARG A 84 5.98 -8.99 3.60
N TYR A 85 5.91 -7.67 3.53
CA TYR A 85 6.28 -6.81 4.66
C TYR A 85 5.39 -7.00 5.91
N LEU A 86 4.19 -7.57 5.74
CA LEU A 86 3.26 -7.87 6.85
C LEU A 86 3.89 -8.78 7.91
N HIS A 87 4.88 -9.58 7.52
CA HIS A 87 5.60 -10.49 8.40
C HIS A 87 6.79 -9.86 9.12
N SER A 88 7.25 -8.67 8.70
CA SER A 88 8.39 -7.98 9.28
C SER A 88 7.95 -6.74 10.07
N THR A 89 7.37 -5.76 9.38
CA THR A 89 7.01 -4.46 9.95
C THR A 89 5.51 -4.28 10.17
N GLY A 90 4.68 -5.24 9.75
CA GLY A 90 3.22 -5.17 9.87
C GLY A 90 2.72 -4.86 11.28
N GLN A 91 3.34 -5.45 12.32
CA GLN A 91 2.97 -5.16 13.71
C GLN A 91 3.36 -3.74 14.14
N LEU A 92 4.53 -3.25 13.72
CA LEU A 92 4.94 -1.87 13.98
C LEU A 92 3.96 -0.89 13.34
N HIS A 93 3.56 -1.15 12.10
CA HIS A 93 2.67 -0.29 11.33
C HIS A 93 1.27 -0.17 11.97
N LYS A 94 0.72 -1.30 12.44
CA LYS A 94 -0.66 -1.36 12.93
C LYS A 94 -0.78 -1.14 14.44
N ALA A 95 0.21 -1.56 15.22
CA ALA A 95 0.16 -1.59 16.68
C ALA A 95 1.21 -0.71 17.36
N GLY A 96 2.19 -0.19 16.62
CA GLY A 96 3.23 0.67 17.15
C GLY A 96 2.75 2.09 17.45
N PRO A 97 3.68 2.99 17.81
CA PRO A 97 3.37 4.41 18.02
C PRO A 97 2.61 5.03 16.85
N VAL A 98 1.80 6.07 17.11
CA VAL A 98 1.00 6.76 16.09
C VAL A 98 1.84 7.78 15.30
N SER A 99 3.04 7.35 14.89
CA SER A 99 4.01 8.16 14.15
C SER A 99 4.11 7.78 12.66
N GLY A 100 3.48 6.68 12.25
CA GLY A 100 3.45 6.27 10.85
C GLY A 100 2.47 7.07 9.99
N LEU A 101 2.92 7.43 8.80
CA LEU A 101 2.10 7.78 7.64
C LEU A 101 2.26 6.65 6.63
N PHE A 102 1.17 6.19 6.02
CA PHE A 102 1.18 5.00 5.16
C PHE A 102 0.72 5.38 3.76
N LEU A 103 1.63 5.29 2.80
CA LEU A 103 1.32 5.41 1.38
C LEU A 103 1.25 4.01 0.80
N GLU A 104 0.07 3.58 0.38
CA GLU A 104 -0.07 2.36 -0.38
C GLU A 104 -0.06 2.66 -1.88
N VAL A 105 0.75 1.93 -2.63
CA VAL A 105 0.87 2.07 -4.09
C VAL A 105 0.46 0.76 -4.73
N THR A 106 -0.56 0.82 -5.58
CA THR A 106 -1.08 -0.31 -6.38
C THR A 106 -1.00 0.05 -7.86
N THR A 107 -1.17 -0.92 -8.75
CA THR A 107 -1.16 -0.72 -10.20
C THR A 107 -2.41 -1.33 -10.84
N GLY A 108 -2.98 -0.63 -11.83
CA GLY A 108 -4.03 -1.13 -12.69
C GLY A 108 -3.50 -2.12 -13.71
N ASP A 109 -2.32 -1.85 -14.26
CA ASP A 109 -1.60 -2.75 -15.15
C ASP A 109 -0.92 -3.86 -14.35
N SER A 110 -1.41 -5.08 -14.53
CA SER A 110 -0.73 -6.29 -14.11
C SER A 110 -1.04 -7.39 -15.09
N ASN A 111 -0.02 -8.17 -15.47
CA ASN A 111 -0.21 -9.45 -16.14
C ASN A 111 -1.00 -10.36 -15.20
N ASP A 112 -2.32 -10.42 -15.39
CA ASP A 112 -3.16 -11.23 -14.54
C ASP A 112 -3.00 -12.71 -14.88
N VAL A 113 -2.93 -13.54 -13.86
CA VAL A 113 -2.65 -14.97 -13.95
C VAL A 113 -3.68 -15.71 -13.13
N ASP A 114 -4.39 -16.64 -13.75
CA ASP A 114 -5.30 -17.52 -13.05
C ASP A 114 -4.56 -18.36 -12.00
N LEU A 115 -5.13 -18.46 -10.80
CA LEU A 115 -4.59 -19.32 -9.75
C LEU A 115 -5.23 -20.72 -9.84
N PRO A 116 -4.43 -21.79 -10.06
CA PRO A 116 -4.98 -23.14 -10.14
C PRO A 116 -5.71 -23.54 -8.86
N GLY A 117 -6.98 -23.91 -9.00
CA GLY A 117 -7.83 -24.38 -7.89
C GLY A 117 -8.54 -23.26 -7.11
N GLU A 118 -8.27 -22.00 -7.43
CA GLU A 118 -8.96 -20.85 -6.84
C GLU A 118 -9.99 -20.26 -7.82
N PRO A 119 -11.09 -19.69 -7.31
CA PRO A 119 -12.10 -19.03 -8.14
C PRO A 119 -11.74 -17.58 -8.50
N TYR A 120 -10.49 -17.18 -8.27
CA TYR A 120 -9.98 -15.83 -8.51
C TYR A 120 -8.54 -15.88 -9.03
N SER A 121 -8.11 -14.79 -9.67
CA SER A 121 -6.78 -14.65 -10.22
C SER A 121 -5.76 -14.12 -9.21
N LEU A 122 -4.48 -14.11 -9.58
CA LEU A 122 -3.41 -13.56 -8.77
C LEU A 122 -3.60 -12.05 -8.55
N LYS A 123 -4.09 -11.31 -9.56
CA LYS A 123 -4.41 -9.89 -9.39
C LYS A 123 -5.49 -9.68 -8.34
N VAL A 124 -6.59 -10.45 -8.42
CA VAL A 124 -7.69 -10.34 -7.44
C VAL A 124 -7.19 -10.65 -6.03
N LEU A 125 -6.32 -11.66 -5.87
CA LEU A 125 -5.69 -11.95 -4.59
C LEU A 125 -4.83 -10.80 -4.07
N ALA A 126 -3.99 -10.20 -4.93
CA ALA A 126 -3.16 -9.06 -4.55
C ALA A 126 -3.99 -7.83 -4.19
N ASP A 127 -5.04 -7.54 -4.97
CA ASP A 127 -5.99 -6.45 -4.72
C ASP A 127 -6.74 -6.66 -3.39
N ALA A 128 -7.16 -7.89 -3.09
CA ALA A 128 -7.79 -8.24 -1.81
C ALA A 128 -6.82 -8.09 -0.62
N GLN A 129 -5.55 -8.49 -0.79
CA GLN A 129 -4.53 -8.31 0.25
C GLN A 129 -4.23 -6.84 0.52
N SER A 130 -4.18 -6.01 -0.52
CA SER A 130 -4.06 -4.56 -0.41
C SER A 130 -5.27 -3.95 0.29
N ALA A 131 -6.49 -4.30 -0.14
CA ALA A 131 -7.73 -3.83 0.47
C ALA A 131 -7.85 -4.21 1.96
N GLY A 132 -7.52 -5.46 2.30
CA GLY A 132 -7.54 -5.95 3.68
C GLY A 132 -6.51 -5.24 4.57
N ASP A 133 -5.31 -4.98 4.04
CA ASP A 133 -4.28 -4.24 4.77
C ASP A 133 -4.66 -2.78 5.02
N ALA A 134 -5.14 -2.08 3.99
CA ALA A 134 -5.59 -0.70 4.12
C ALA A 134 -6.77 -0.58 5.09
N SER A 135 -7.70 -1.54 5.08
CA SER A 135 -8.80 -1.63 6.04
C SER A 135 -8.29 -1.82 7.46
N ALA A 136 -7.27 -2.66 7.67
CA ALA A 136 -6.64 -2.83 8.98
C ALA A 136 -5.93 -1.55 9.46
N LEU A 137 -5.24 -0.82 8.58
CA LEU A 137 -4.61 0.46 8.90
C LEU A 137 -5.63 1.52 9.30
N ARG A 138 -6.75 1.61 8.57
CA ARG A 138 -7.85 2.54 8.90
C ARG A 138 -8.55 2.17 10.21
N ALA A 139 -8.81 0.89 10.44
CA ALA A 139 -9.37 0.42 11.72
C ALA A 139 -8.45 0.75 12.91
N ALA A 140 -7.13 0.75 12.69
CA ALA A 140 -6.12 1.18 13.65
C ALA A 140 -5.90 2.71 13.70
N ASN A 141 -6.77 3.51 13.06
CA ASN A 141 -6.72 4.98 12.99
C ASN A 141 -5.37 5.51 12.48
N ARG A 142 -4.77 4.84 11.49
CA ARG A 142 -3.52 5.27 10.89
C ARG A 142 -3.75 6.30 9.78
N ARG A 143 -2.84 7.28 9.67
CA ARG A 143 -2.80 8.23 8.56
C ARG A 143 -2.40 7.48 7.30
N PHE A 144 -3.32 7.38 6.36
CA PHE A 144 -3.20 6.50 5.21
C PHE A 144 -3.63 7.24 3.94
N ALA A 145 -2.94 6.99 2.84
CA ALA A 145 -3.34 7.38 1.49
C ALA A 145 -3.08 6.21 0.54
N ARG A 146 -3.97 6.02 -0.44
CA ARG A 146 -3.77 5.07 -1.54
C ARG A 146 -3.57 5.81 -2.86
N VAL A 147 -2.58 5.37 -3.62
CA VAL A 147 -2.41 5.73 -5.02
C VAL A 147 -2.55 4.46 -5.86
N VAL A 148 -3.35 4.55 -6.92
CA VAL A 148 -3.38 3.53 -7.97
C VAL A 148 -2.67 4.14 -9.18
N LEU A 149 -1.64 3.47 -9.68
CA LEU A 149 -0.97 3.86 -10.91
C LEU A 149 -1.65 3.15 -12.08
N GLU A 150 -1.71 3.78 -13.25
CA GLU A 150 -2.11 3.03 -14.45
C GLU A 150 -1.02 2.01 -14.77
N ASN A 151 0.25 2.44 -14.77
CA ASN A 151 1.43 1.62 -14.99
C ASN A 151 2.52 1.94 -13.95
N VAL A 152 3.45 1.00 -13.73
CA VAL A 152 4.60 1.21 -12.81
C VAL A 152 5.44 2.43 -13.21
N SER A 153 5.54 2.76 -14.51
CA SER A 153 6.24 3.95 -15.00
C SER A 153 5.65 5.27 -14.50
N ASP A 154 4.37 5.27 -14.11
CA ASP A 154 3.66 6.48 -13.69
C ASP A 154 4.02 6.88 -12.26
N LEU A 155 4.83 6.10 -11.55
CA LEU A 155 5.32 6.41 -10.21
C LEU A 155 6.06 7.75 -10.15
N HIS A 156 6.67 8.20 -11.26
CA HIS A 156 7.29 9.52 -11.34
C HIS A 156 6.28 10.68 -11.12
N SER A 157 4.98 10.46 -11.37
CA SER A 157 3.94 11.46 -11.06
C SER A 157 3.87 11.79 -9.57
N LEU A 158 4.16 10.82 -8.69
CA LEU A 158 4.20 11.05 -7.24
C LEU A 158 5.35 11.95 -6.82
N GLU A 159 6.43 11.96 -7.59
CA GLU A 159 7.55 12.87 -7.36
C GLU A 159 7.22 14.30 -7.76
N GLN A 160 6.40 14.48 -8.81
CA GLN A 160 5.91 15.77 -9.27
C GLN A 160 4.92 16.40 -8.28
N GLU A 161 4.15 15.60 -7.53
CA GLU A 161 3.31 16.11 -6.42
C GLU A 161 4.11 16.78 -5.29
N LEU A 162 5.43 16.54 -5.22
CA LEU A 162 6.31 17.04 -4.16
C LEU A 162 7.14 18.27 -4.54
N GLU A 163 7.08 18.69 -5.81
CA GLU A 163 7.72 19.91 -6.34
C GLU A 163 6.91 21.16 -5.99
#